data_AF-V5GIW3-F1
#
_entry.id   AF-V5GIW3-F1
#
_cell.length_a   1.000
_cell.length_b   1.000
_cell.length_c   1.000
_cell.angle_alpha   90.00
_cell.angle_beta   90.00
_cell.angle_gamma   90.00
#
_symmetry.space_group_name_H-M   'P 1'
#
loop_
_entity.id
_entity.type
_entity.pdbx_description
1 polymer ?
#
loop_
_entity_poly.entity_id
_entity_poly.type
_entity_poly.pdbx_seq_one_letter_code
_entity_poly.pdbx_strand_id
1 'polypeptide(L)'
;ETIVCEAQKVLMYAPLSDRKKHLVGVLTITTFKVSFATAEEVEFSNCYQQNLLLGINDICLSSIDVIYQVGDRTKKKLSPGQNVTGRVKEVLILCKNMKYLEFSFKFSDKDSGKNIVNALLHHAYPKRHTLLFAYDYKEPYISNTLVKEV
;
A
#
# COMPACT_ATOMS: atom_id res chain seq x y z
N GLU A 1 2.59 -6.01 -14.09
CA GLU A 1 2.50 -5.92 -12.61
C GLU A 1 2.06 -7.27 -12.08
N THR A 2 2.63 -7.75 -10.98
CA THR A 2 2.26 -9.03 -10.36
C THR A 2 2.02 -8.87 -8.85
N ILE A 3 1.18 -9.73 -8.29
CA ILE A 3 0.88 -9.76 -6.86
C ILE A 3 2.03 -10.46 -6.12
N VAL A 4 2.54 -9.81 -5.08
CA VAL A 4 3.57 -10.33 -4.18
C VAL A 4 2.94 -10.98 -2.95
N CYS A 5 1.99 -10.29 -2.33
CA CYS A 5 1.33 -10.72 -1.10
C CYS A 5 -0.04 -10.07 -0.98
N GLU A 6 -0.96 -10.74 -0.29
CA GLU A 6 -2.31 -10.25 -0.04
C GLU A 6 -2.73 -10.60 1.39
N ALA A 7 -3.54 -9.71 1.98
CA ALA A 7 -4.19 -9.92 3.26
C ALA A 7 -5.67 -9.54 3.16
N GLN A 8 -6.52 -10.47 3.57
CA GLN A 8 -7.98 -10.31 3.62
C GLN A 8 -8.43 -9.72 4.96
N LYS A 9 -9.61 -9.11 4.99
CA LYS A 9 -10.24 -8.56 6.23
C LYS A 9 -9.35 -7.57 6.98
N VAL A 10 -8.62 -6.75 6.24
CA VAL A 10 -7.74 -5.71 6.78
C VAL A 10 -8.58 -4.46 7.03
N LEU A 11 -8.35 -3.80 8.17
CA LEU A 11 -8.95 -2.50 8.46
C LEU A 11 -8.01 -1.40 7.99
N MET A 12 -8.52 -0.42 7.25
CA MET A 12 -7.83 0.83 6.96
C MET A 12 -8.45 1.95 7.77
N TYR A 13 -7.69 2.62 8.63
CA TYR A 13 -8.19 3.75 9.40
C TYR A 13 -8.23 5.02 8.55
N ALA A 14 -9.31 5.79 8.68
CA ALA A 14 -9.43 7.07 7.98
C ALA A 14 -8.37 8.07 8.52
N PRO A 15 -7.65 8.79 7.64
CA PRO A 15 -6.72 9.82 8.06
C PRO A 15 -7.38 10.86 8.96
N LEU A 16 -6.67 11.31 9.99
CA LEU A 16 -7.06 12.36 10.94
C LEU A 16 -8.34 12.02 11.74
N SER A 17 -8.80 10.77 11.70
CA SER A 17 -9.87 10.29 12.56
C SER A 17 -9.32 9.75 13.88
N ASP A 18 -10.14 9.74 14.94
CA ASP A 18 -9.84 9.10 16.23
C ASP A 18 -9.80 7.56 16.15
N ARG A 19 -9.45 6.99 14.98
CA ARG A 19 -9.52 5.54 14.67
C ARG A 19 -10.88 4.89 14.87
N LYS A 20 -11.93 5.70 15.01
CA LYS A 20 -13.33 5.25 15.09
C LYS A 20 -13.89 4.89 13.72
N LYS A 21 -13.47 5.62 12.68
CA LYS A 21 -13.85 5.37 11.29
C LYS A 21 -12.78 4.51 10.61
N HIS A 22 -13.19 3.39 10.06
CA HIS A 22 -12.32 2.48 9.34
C HIS A 22 -13.10 1.81 8.21
N LEU A 23 -12.38 1.41 7.17
CA LEU A 23 -12.90 0.61 6.06
C LEU A 23 -12.38 -0.81 6.21
N VAL A 24 -13.22 -1.80 5.94
CA VAL A 24 -12.78 -3.20 5.85
C VAL A 24 -12.52 -3.54 4.38
N GLY A 25 -11.41 -4.23 4.12
CA GLY A 25 -11.03 -4.54 2.75
C GLY A 25 -9.90 -5.56 2.61
N VAL A 26 -9.37 -5.58 1.39
CA VAL A 26 -8.26 -6.42 0.96
C VAL A 26 -7.05 -5.52 0.73
N LEU A 27 -5.95 -5.84 1.40
CA LEU A 27 -4.67 -5.17 1.22
C LEU A 27 -3.76 -6.05 0.35
N THR A 28 -3.37 -5.53 -0.81
CA THR A 28 -2.56 -6.25 -1.79
C THR A 28 -1.27 -5.49 -2.04
N ILE A 29 -0.15 -6.19 -1.93
CA ILE A 29 1.17 -5.69 -2.32
C ILE A 29 1.52 -6.30 -3.67
N THR A 30 1.80 -5.44 -4.64
CA THR A 30 2.27 -5.85 -5.97
C THR A 30 3.74 -5.50 -6.14
N THR A 31 4.29 -5.77 -7.32
CA THR A 31 5.63 -5.28 -7.70
C THR A 31 5.69 -3.76 -7.92
N PHE A 32 4.55 -3.06 -7.92
CA PHE A 32 4.46 -1.63 -8.23
C PHE A 32 3.90 -0.80 -7.07
N LYS A 33 2.85 -1.29 -6.41
CA LYS A 33 2.05 -0.51 -5.46
C LYS A 33 1.59 -1.31 -4.25
N VAL A 34 1.18 -0.57 -3.24
CA VAL A 34 0.24 -1.01 -2.21
C VAL A 34 -1.15 -0.63 -2.71
N SER A 35 -2.07 -1.58 -2.73
CA SER A 35 -3.46 -1.34 -3.11
C SER A 35 -4.39 -1.81 -2.01
N PHE A 36 -5.41 -1.01 -1.71
CA PHE A 36 -6.43 -1.35 -0.74
C PHE A 36 -7.82 -1.23 -1.37
N ALA A 37 -8.46 -2.39 -1.54
CA ALA A 37 -9.80 -2.49 -2.11
C ALA A 37 -10.83 -2.74 -1.01
N THR A 38 -11.90 -1.94 -1.00
CA THR A 38 -13.03 -2.12 -0.08
C THR A 38 -14.33 -2.15 -0.89
N ALA A 39 -15.33 -2.86 -0.37
CA ALA A 39 -16.69 -2.87 -0.92
C ALA A 39 -17.56 -1.74 -0.35
N GLU A 40 -17.07 -1.04 0.68
CA GLU A 40 -17.79 0.09 1.28
C GLU A 40 -17.73 1.30 0.34
N GLU A 41 -18.86 2.00 0.19
CA GLU A 41 -18.91 3.24 -0.56
C GLU A 41 -18.10 4.30 0.17
N VAL A 42 -16.95 4.67 -0.41
CA VAL A 42 -16.14 5.76 0.10
C VAL A 42 -16.71 7.04 -0.47
N GLU A 43 -17.38 7.84 0.37
CA GLU A 43 -17.80 9.19 -0.01
C GLU A 43 -16.57 9.97 -0.50
N PHE A 44 -16.58 10.31 -1.79
CA PHE A 44 -15.52 11.10 -2.40
C PHE A 44 -15.47 12.44 -1.66
N SER A 45 -14.48 12.61 -0.79
CA SER A 45 -14.11 13.93 -0.31
C SER A 45 -13.65 14.67 -1.57
N ASN A 46 -14.38 15.69 -2.02
CA ASN A 46 -14.19 16.46 -3.27
C ASN A 46 -12.72 16.91 -3.50
N CYS A 47 -11.86 15.98 -3.91
CA CYS A 47 -10.51 16.25 -4.34
C CYS A 47 -10.57 16.35 -5.87
N TYR A 48 -10.50 17.59 -6.37
CA TYR A 48 -10.52 17.90 -7.79
C TYR A 48 -9.33 17.31 -8.60
N GLN A 49 -8.46 16.53 -7.96
CA GLN A 49 -7.33 15.85 -8.57
C GLN A 49 -7.29 14.39 -8.14
N GLN A 50 -7.44 13.50 -9.12
CA GLN A 50 -7.29 12.06 -8.96
C GLN A 50 -6.15 11.57 -9.85
N ASN A 51 -5.47 10.51 -9.42
CA ASN A 51 -4.44 9.88 -10.21
C ASN A 51 -5.09 8.92 -11.22
N LEU A 52 -4.70 8.98 -12.49
CA LEU A 52 -5.25 8.10 -13.54
C LEU A 52 -4.76 6.65 -13.43
N LEU A 53 -3.62 6.41 -12.77
CA LEU A 53 -2.95 5.11 -12.66
C LEU A 53 -3.15 4.45 -11.28
N LEU A 54 -3.46 5.23 -10.25
CA LEU A 54 -3.60 4.77 -8.87
C LEU A 54 -5.04 4.92 -8.40
N GLY A 55 -5.58 3.85 -7.81
CA GLY A 55 -6.83 3.92 -7.08
C GLY A 55 -6.75 4.88 -5.88
N ILE A 56 -7.91 5.20 -5.31
CA ILE A 56 -8.03 6.21 -4.24
C ILE A 56 -7.16 5.90 -3.01
N ASN A 57 -7.06 4.61 -2.67
CA ASN A 57 -6.28 4.11 -1.53
C ASN A 57 -4.95 3.49 -1.95
N ASP A 58 -4.55 3.65 -3.21
CA ASP A 58 -3.32 3.09 -3.72
C ASP A 58 -2.14 4.05 -3.51
N ILE A 59 -0.97 3.49 -3.22
CA ILE A 59 0.30 4.21 -3.22
C ILE A 59 1.37 3.39 -3.95
N CYS A 60 2.19 4.05 -4.78
CA CYS A 60 3.37 3.39 -5.36
C CYS A 60 4.31 2.96 -4.24
N LEU A 61 4.96 1.81 -4.40
CA LEU A 61 5.97 1.34 -3.45
C LEU A 61 7.12 2.34 -3.29
N SER A 62 7.53 3.00 -4.38
CA SER A 62 8.57 4.03 -4.38
C SER A 62 8.22 5.29 -3.58
N SER A 63 6.92 5.53 -3.34
CA SER A 63 6.43 6.66 -2.56
C SER A 63 6.56 6.43 -1.05
N ILE A 64 6.77 5.19 -0.61
CA ILE A 64 6.95 4.85 0.80
C ILE A 64 8.28 5.45 1.28
N ASP A 65 8.20 6.17 2.40
CA ASP A 65 9.36 6.71 3.10
C ASP A 65 9.71 5.80 4.29
N VAL A 66 8.78 5.68 5.25
CA VAL A 66 9.01 4.95 6.50
C VAL A 66 7.84 4.03 6.82
N ILE A 67 8.16 2.83 7.30
CA ILE A 67 7.18 1.86 7.81
C ILE A 67 7.36 1.70 9.31
N TYR A 68 6.27 1.83 10.06
CA TYR A 68 6.22 1.61 11.49
C TYR A 68 5.35 0.40 11.82
N GLN A 69 5.88 -0.50 12.66
CA GLN A 69 5.04 -1.44 13.39
C GLN A 69 4.42 -0.71 14.58
N VAL A 70 3.09 -0.69 14.64
CA VAL A 70 2.34 -0.04 15.71
C VAL A 70 1.92 -1.10 16.74
N GLY A 71 2.30 -0.88 17.99
CA GLY A 71 1.87 -1.65 19.15
C GLY A 71 1.03 -0.78 20.09
N ASP A 72 0.59 -1.38 21.21
CA ASP A 72 -0.39 -0.75 22.11
C ASP A 72 0.09 0.59 22.71
N ARG A 73 1.41 0.75 22.91
CA ARG A 73 2.03 1.97 23.47
C ARG A 73 3.28 2.43 22.73
N THR A 74 3.67 1.73 21.66
CA THR A 74 4.95 1.98 20.97
C THR A 74 4.76 2.00 19.46
N LYS A 75 5.54 2.82 18.78
CA LYS A 75 5.69 2.80 17.32
C LYS A 75 7.14 2.48 17.01
N LYS A 76 7.40 1.26 16.53
CA LYS A 76 8.74 0.81 16.17
C LYS A 76 8.98 1.06 14.70
N LYS A 77 9.94 1.94 14.38
CA LYS A 77 10.41 2.12 12.99
C LYS A 77 11.05 0.82 12.52
N LEU A 78 10.65 0.35 11.34
CA LEU A 78 11.23 -0.82 10.70
C LEU A 78 12.29 -0.38 9.69
N SER A 79 13.35 -1.16 9.58
CA SER A 79 14.45 -0.87 8.65
C SER A 79 14.27 -1.66 7.35
N PRO A 80 14.57 -1.07 6.18
CA PRO A 80 14.59 -1.79 4.91
C PRO A 80 15.36 -3.11 4.97
N GLY A 81 14.81 -4.18 4.40
CA GLY A 81 15.41 -5.53 4.43
C GLY A 81 15.42 -6.24 5.79
N GLN A 82 14.86 -5.64 6.84
CA GLN A 82 14.66 -6.32 8.13
C GLN A 82 13.62 -7.44 7.98
N ASN A 83 13.90 -8.62 8.54
CA ASN A 83 12.93 -9.71 8.64
C ASN A 83 12.13 -9.61 9.95
N VAL A 84 10.84 -9.34 9.83
CA VAL A 84 9.90 -9.34 10.95
C VAL A 84 9.41 -10.76 11.18
N THR A 85 9.68 -11.32 12.36
CA THR A 85 9.31 -12.69 12.73
C THR A 85 8.08 -12.76 13.64
N GLY A 86 7.81 -11.68 14.40
CA GLY A 86 6.67 -11.59 15.31
C GLY A 86 5.36 -11.21 14.63
N ARG A 87 4.25 -11.37 15.36
CA ARG A 87 2.92 -10.94 14.89
C ARG A 87 2.88 -9.43 14.77
N VAL A 88 2.44 -8.96 13.61
CA VAL A 88 2.15 -7.55 13.35
C VAL A 88 0.64 -7.36 13.48
N LYS A 89 0.21 -6.56 14.47
CA LYS A 89 -1.20 -6.21 14.63
C LYS A 89 -1.58 -5.01 13.75
N GLU A 90 -0.71 -4.00 13.72
CA GLU A 90 -0.97 -2.75 13.02
C GLU A 90 0.32 -2.23 12.37
N VAL A 91 0.15 -1.53 11.24
CA VAL A 91 1.24 -0.89 10.50
C VAL A 91 0.84 0.52 10.10
N LEU A 92 1.77 1.45 10.23
CA LEU A 92 1.65 2.82 9.74
C LEU A 92 2.71 3.04 8.65
N ILE A 93 2.27 3.45 7.47
CA ILE A 93 3.12 3.72 6.30
C ILE A 93 3.11 5.24 6.08
N LEU A 94 4.28 5.85 6.16
CA LEU A 94 4.48 7.26 5.79
C LEU A 94 5.02 7.34 4.37
N CYS A 95 4.44 8.24 3.57
CA CYS A 95 4.82 8.42 2.18
C CYS A 95 5.49 9.79 1.99
N LYS A 96 6.38 9.87 0.99
CA LYS A 96 7.12 11.07 0.60
C LYS A 96 6.23 12.20 0.08
N ASN A 97 5.00 11.87 -0.33
CA ASN A 97 3.99 12.80 -0.84
C ASN A 97 3.01 13.26 0.26
N MET A 98 3.43 13.28 1.52
CA MET A 98 2.64 13.73 2.68
C MET A 98 1.37 12.91 2.95
N LYS A 99 1.19 11.76 2.28
CA LYS A 99 0.17 10.78 2.63
C LYS A 99 0.67 9.83 3.71
N TYR A 100 -0.25 9.33 4.53
CA TYR A 100 0.00 8.16 5.35
C TYR A 100 -1.18 7.20 5.29
N LEU A 101 -0.89 5.92 5.47
CA LEU A 101 -1.89 4.87 5.53
C LEU A 101 -1.67 4.08 6.82
N GLU A 102 -2.75 3.82 7.54
CA GLU A 102 -2.71 3.02 8.76
C GLU A 102 -3.63 1.81 8.62
N PHE A 103 -3.06 0.63 8.78
CA PHE A 103 -3.76 -0.64 8.62
C PHE A 103 -3.72 -1.48 9.90
N SER A 104 -4.83 -2.19 10.17
CA SER A 104 -4.94 -3.17 11.24
C SER A 104 -5.29 -4.56 10.70
N PHE A 105 -4.55 -5.55 11.17
CA PHE A 105 -4.72 -6.97 10.85
C PHE A 105 -5.51 -7.71 11.94
N LYS A 106 -6.34 -6.98 12.70
CA LYS A 106 -7.10 -7.54 13.83
C LYS A 106 -7.97 -8.72 13.43
N PHE A 107 -8.57 -8.67 12.24
CA PHE A 107 -9.47 -9.70 11.71
C PHE A 107 -8.87 -10.52 10.56
N SER A 108 -7.62 -10.25 10.20
CA SER A 108 -6.86 -11.01 9.21
C SER A 108 -6.23 -12.26 9.84
N ASP A 109 -5.77 -13.18 8.99
CA ASP A 109 -5.07 -14.38 9.46
C ASP A 109 -3.79 -14.03 10.21
N LYS A 110 -3.39 -14.91 11.13
CA LYS A 110 -2.33 -14.68 12.14
C LYS A 110 -1.02 -14.13 11.56
N ASP A 111 -0.63 -14.60 10.38
CA ASP A 111 0.64 -14.23 9.72
C ASP A 111 0.49 -13.16 8.64
N SER A 112 -0.74 -12.71 8.31
CA SER A 112 -1.00 -11.74 7.24
C SER A 112 -0.21 -10.45 7.42
N GLY A 113 -0.28 -9.84 8.60
CA GLY A 113 0.44 -8.60 8.88
C GLY A 113 1.96 -8.76 8.78
N LYS A 114 2.49 -9.90 9.22
CA LYS A 114 3.93 -10.22 9.12
C LYS A 114 4.35 -10.35 7.65
N ASN A 115 3.57 -11.07 6.85
CA ASN A 115 3.85 -11.31 5.44
C ASN A 115 3.78 -10.00 4.63
N ILE A 116 2.76 -9.19 4.86
CA ILE A 116 2.62 -7.86 4.25
C ILE A 116 3.81 -6.97 4.60
N VAL A 117 4.17 -6.86 5.88
CA VAL A 117 5.30 -6.01 6.30
C VAL A 117 6.61 -6.48 5.69
N ASN A 118 6.89 -7.78 5.68
CA ASN A 118 8.11 -8.31 5.05
C ASN A 118 8.12 -8.07 3.54
N ALA A 119 6.98 -8.22 2.85
CA ALA A 119 6.85 -7.87 1.44
C ALA A 119 7.15 -6.38 1.20
N LEU A 120 6.59 -5.48 2.01
CA LEU A 120 6.87 -4.04 1.91
C LEU A 120 8.36 -3.73 2.13
N LEU A 121 8.97 -4.26 3.20
CA LEU A 121 10.38 -4.03 3.51
C LEU A 121 11.35 -4.57 2.45
N HIS A 122 10.91 -5.56 1.66
CA HIS A 122 11.66 -6.11 0.54
C HIS A 122 11.45 -5.32 -0.76
N HIS A 123 10.20 -5.03 -1.12
CA HIS A 123 9.85 -4.47 -2.43
C HIS A 123 9.81 -2.93 -2.49
N ALA A 124 9.57 -2.25 -1.37
CA ALA A 124 9.57 -0.78 -1.34
C ALA A 124 10.97 -0.16 -1.37
N TYR A 125 12.00 -0.95 -1.04
CA TYR A 125 13.39 -0.50 -0.93
C TYR A 125 14.33 -1.35 -1.80
N PRO A 126 14.19 -1.29 -3.14
CA PRO A 126 14.98 -2.10 -4.06
C PRO A 126 16.47 -1.76 -3.96
N LYS A 127 17.31 -2.80 -3.78
CA LYS A 127 18.78 -2.65 -3.61
C LYS A 127 19.53 -2.43 -4.92
N ARG A 128 18.88 -2.66 -6.07
CA ARG A 128 19.45 -2.57 -7.41
C ARG A 128 18.46 -1.88 -8.33
N HIS A 129 18.95 -1.07 -9.26
CA HIS A 129 18.09 -0.34 -10.19
C HIS A 129 17.22 -1.28 -11.03
N THR A 130 17.72 -2.44 -11.42
CA THR A 130 16.98 -3.44 -12.20
C THR A 130 15.79 -4.06 -11.46
N LEU A 131 15.68 -3.85 -10.15
CA LEU A 131 14.52 -4.28 -9.35
C LEU A 131 13.43 -3.20 -9.25
N LEU A 132 13.65 -2.03 -9.85
CA LEU A 132 12.62 -1.00 -9.95
C LEU A 132 11.57 -1.44 -10.97
N PHE A 133 10.30 -1.24 -10.64
CA PHE A 133 9.18 -1.56 -11.52
C PHE A 133 9.28 -0.93 -12.92
N ALA A 134 9.99 0.20 -13.05
CA ALA A 134 10.23 0.86 -14.33
C ALA A 134 10.87 -0.06 -15.40
N TYR A 135 11.64 -1.08 -14.99
CA TYR A 135 12.24 -2.05 -15.92
C TYR A 135 11.26 -3.17 -16.34
N ASP A 136 10.21 -3.41 -15.55
CA ASP A 136 9.19 -4.42 -15.83
C ASP A 136 7.94 -3.85 -16.52
N TYR A 137 7.80 -2.52 -16.53
CA TYR A 137 6.68 -1.83 -17.16
C TYR A 137 6.77 -1.92 -18.70
N LYS A 138 5.70 -2.41 -19.33
CA LYS A 138 5.65 -2.68 -20.78
C LYS A 138 4.42 -2.08 -21.47
N GLU A 139 3.68 -1.23 -20.78
CA GLU A 139 2.51 -0.61 -21.39
C GLU A 139 2.96 0.45 -22.40
N PRO A 140 2.35 0.49 -23.60
CA PRO A 140 2.72 1.47 -24.61
C PRO A 140 2.35 2.89 -24.16
N TYR A 141 3.23 3.85 -24.44
CA TYR A 141 3.02 5.27 -24.14
C TYR A 141 1.81 5.86 -24.89
N ILE A 142 1.47 5.31 -26.05
CA ILE A 142 0.32 5.73 -26.86
C ILE A 142 -0.70 4.58 -26.84
N SER A 143 -1.88 4.84 -26.28
CA SER A 143 -3.04 4.01 -26.58
C SER A 143 -3.46 4.32 -28.02
N ASN A 144 -3.49 3.30 -28.88
CA ASN A 144 -3.89 3.42 -30.29
C ASN A 144 -5.31 3.97 -30.52
N THR A 145 -6.02 4.35 -29.45
CA THR A 145 -7.33 4.97 -29.48
C THR A 145 -7.31 6.40 -30.06
N LEU A 146 -6.16 7.09 -30.03
CA LEU A 146 -6.02 8.44 -30.61
C LEU A 146 -5.62 8.45 -32.10
N VAL A 147 -5.38 7.29 -32.72
CA VAL A 147 -4.91 7.18 -34.12
C VAL A 147 -6.05 6.76 -35.07
N LYS A 148 -7.31 6.72 -34.60
CA LYS A 148 -8.48 6.31 -35.42
C LYS A 148 -9.28 7.47 -36.04
N GLU A 149 -8.79 8.69 -35.97
CA GLU A 149 -9.37 9.83 -36.70
C GLU A 149 -8.34 10.44 -37.66
N VAL A 150 -8.11 9.77 -38.80
CA VAL A 150 -7.62 10.39 -40.04
C VAL A 150 -8.31 9.72 -41.23
#